data_AF-W5SIP4-F1
#
_entry.id   AF-W5SIP4-F1
#
_cell.length_a   1.000
_cell.length_b   1.000
_cell.length_c   1.000
_cell.angle_alpha   90.00
_cell.angle_beta   90.00
_cell.angle_gamma   90.00
#
_symmetry.space_group_name_H-M   'P 1'
#
loop_
_entity.id
_entity.type
_entity.pdbx_description
1 polymer ?
#
loop_
_entity_poly.entity_id
_entity_poly.type
_entity_poly.pdbx_seq_one_letter_code
_entity_poly.pdbx_strand_id
1 'polypeptide(L)'
;MIILIRGFMLSNIVYVSLPENFTSHIKGFLFDPKVLLPVEVSDIEHFSQDELSFESIMSAILKISAYDQNNVNFPYYKKLLLALNPNIVNILINVGLSKIDEGDYNLALEIFLSLKGVEGENEVILFNLALLYEKMAENFLRLEQHMDAISSNQNALNIYERLLTLDSPNENVFANAGFFLLSNIN
;
A
#
# COMPACT_ATOMS: atom_id res chain seq x y z
N MET A 1 -6.82 -12.27 18.63
CA MET A 1 -7.92 -11.31 18.38
C MET A 1 -7.59 -10.59 17.09
N ILE A 2 -8.17 -11.00 15.96
CA ILE A 2 -7.96 -10.35 14.66
C ILE A 2 -8.88 -9.14 14.64
N ILE A 3 -8.32 -7.95 14.76
CA ILE A 3 -9.08 -6.71 14.59
C ILE A 3 -9.48 -6.66 13.12
N LEU A 4 -10.78 -6.51 12.85
CA LEU A 4 -11.35 -6.22 11.53
C LEU A 4 -10.90 -4.80 11.09
N ILE A 5 -9.61 -4.64 10.76
CA ILE A 5 -9.03 -3.37 10.26
C ILE A 5 -9.62 -3.00 8.89
N ARG A 6 -10.19 -3.97 8.17
CA ARG A 6 -10.81 -3.80 6.84
C ARG A 6 -11.92 -2.75 6.79
N GLY A 7 -12.64 -2.49 7.89
CA GLY A 7 -13.76 -1.55 7.90
C GLY A 7 -13.36 -0.09 8.13
N PHE A 8 -12.31 0.16 8.92
CA PHE A 8 -11.94 1.53 9.30
C PHE A 8 -11.06 2.22 8.24
N MET A 9 -10.07 1.52 7.67
CA MET A 9 -9.15 2.15 6.71
C MET A 9 -9.82 2.54 5.38
N LEU A 10 -10.98 1.95 5.09
CA LEU A 10 -11.80 2.21 3.91
C LEU A 10 -13.07 3.00 4.25
N SER A 11 -13.23 3.45 5.50
CA SER A 11 -14.49 4.08 5.95
C SER A 11 -14.84 5.30 5.12
N ASN A 12 -13.83 6.07 4.73
CA ASN A 12 -14.02 7.36 4.06
C ASN A 12 -14.00 7.27 2.53
N ILE A 13 -14.30 6.09 1.96
CA ILE A 13 -14.38 5.91 0.51
C ILE A 13 -15.83 5.86 0.07
N VAL A 14 -16.21 6.79 -0.80
CA VAL A 14 -17.49 6.78 -1.51
C VAL A 14 -17.30 6.30 -2.96
N TYR A 15 -18.37 5.81 -3.57
CA TYR A 15 -18.37 5.29 -4.93
C TYR A 15 -19.25 6.15 -5.82
N VAL A 16 -18.65 6.77 -6.84
CA VAL A 16 -19.31 7.75 -7.71
C VAL A 16 -19.57 7.14 -9.08
N SER A 17 -20.80 7.27 -9.56
CA SER A 17 -21.17 6.88 -10.92
C SER A 17 -20.76 7.94 -11.94
N LEU A 18 -20.38 7.49 -13.12
CA LEU A 18 -20.19 8.36 -14.27
C LEU A 18 -21.49 8.39 -15.10
N PRO A 19 -21.79 9.51 -15.79
CA PRO A 19 -22.88 9.54 -16.76
C PRO A 19 -22.73 8.46 -17.83
N GLU A 20 -23.82 7.86 -18.28
CA GLU A 20 -23.78 6.76 -19.28
C GLU A 20 -23.10 7.17 -20.61
N ASN A 21 -23.17 8.46 -20.96
CA ASN A 21 -22.56 9.03 -22.14
C ASN A 21 -21.15 9.62 -21.89
N PHE A 22 -20.53 9.32 -20.75
CA PHE A 22 -19.20 9.79 -20.42
C PHE A 22 -18.16 9.12 -21.32
N THR A 23 -17.50 9.93 -22.16
CA THR A 23 -16.58 9.46 -23.22
C THR A 23 -15.18 10.07 -23.10
N SER A 24 -14.91 10.77 -21.99
CA SER A 24 -13.61 11.36 -21.74
C SER A 24 -12.55 10.27 -21.59
N HIS A 25 -11.31 10.61 -21.95
CA HIS A 25 -10.15 9.77 -21.78
C HIS A 25 -9.03 10.59 -21.13
N ILE A 26 -8.16 9.93 -20.36
CA ILE A 26 -6.99 10.56 -19.76
C ILE A 26 -5.78 9.70 -20.09
N LYS A 27 -4.80 10.28 -20.80
CA LYS A 27 -3.52 9.63 -21.12
C LYS A 27 -3.71 8.21 -21.69
N GLY A 28 -4.73 8.02 -22.54
CA GLY A 28 -5.05 6.74 -23.17
C GLY A 28 -5.92 5.78 -22.33
N PHE A 29 -6.27 6.15 -21.10
CA PHE A 29 -7.26 5.42 -20.30
C PHE A 29 -8.68 5.82 -20.73
N LEU A 30 -9.49 4.82 -21.08
CA LEU A 30 -10.91 4.98 -21.39
C LEU A 30 -11.73 4.63 -20.15
N PHE A 31 -12.57 5.56 -19.71
CA PHE A 31 -13.47 5.32 -18.60
C PHE A 31 -14.61 4.37 -19.02
N ASP A 32 -14.92 3.40 -18.16
CA ASP A 32 -16.12 2.58 -18.26
C ASP A 32 -17.18 3.12 -17.30
N PRO A 33 -18.28 3.74 -17.78
CA PRO A 33 -19.32 4.29 -16.93
C PRO A 33 -20.03 3.25 -16.05
N LYS A 34 -19.88 1.96 -16.33
CA LYS A 34 -20.44 0.87 -15.52
C LYS A 34 -19.64 0.60 -14.25
N VAL A 35 -18.40 1.08 -14.18
CA VAL A 35 -17.53 0.91 -13.01
C VAL A 35 -17.61 2.17 -12.17
N LEU A 36 -18.10 2.03 -10.94
CA LEU A 36 -18.11 3.13 -9.96
C LEU A 36 -16.68 3.53 -9.61
N LEU A 37 -16.40 4.83 -9.55
CA LEU A 37 -15.08 5.34 -9.17
C LEU A 37 -15.00 5.51 -7.65
N PRO A 38 -13.97 4.96 -6.99
CA PRO A 38 -13.75 5.19 -5.58
C PRO A 38 -13.17 6.59 -5.39
N VAL A 39 -13.67 7.32 -4.41
CA VAL A 39 -13.24 8.66 -4.05
C VAL A 39 -13.08 8.73 -2.54
N GLU A 40 -11.91 9.16 -2.08
CA GLU A 40 -11.68 9.39 -0.67
C GLU A 40 -12.21 10.78 -0.30
N VAL A 41 -13.00 10.84 0.77
CA VAL A 41 -13.64 12.07 1.23
C VAL A 41 -13.24 12.37 2.67
N SER A 42 -13.32 13.63 3.07
CA SER A 42 -13.05 14.03 4.45
C SER A 42 -14.20 13.66 5.38
N ASP A 43 -15.43 13.78 4.89
CA ASP A 43 -16.66 13.44 5.60
C ASP A 43 -17.67 12.86 4.61
N ILE A 44 -18.18 11.66 4.91
CA ILE A 44 -19.17 10.97 4.07
C ILE A 44 -20.53 11.66 4.17
N GLU A 45 -20.90 12.17 5.35
CA GLU A 45 -22.21 12.75 5.59
C GLU A 45 -22.36 14.11 4.89
N HIS A 46 -21.25 14.84 4.77
CA HIS A 46 -21.19 16.18 4.16
C HIS A 46 -20.43 16.19 2.84
N PHE A 47 -20.30 15.04 2.19
CA PHE A 47 -19.60 14.91 0.91
C PHE A 47 -20.10 15.94 -0.10
N SER A 48 -19.16 16.72 -0.65
CA SER A 48 -19.42 17.74 -1.66
C SER A 48 -18.72 17.44 -2.98
N GLN A 49 -19.26 17.95 -4.07
CA GLN A 49 -18.67 17.77 -5.40
C GLN A 49 -17.26 18.38 -5.51
N ASP A 50 -16.91 19.33 -4.64
CA ASP A 50 -15.60 19.99 -4.63
C ASP A 50 -14.47 19.06 -4.15
N GLU A 51 -14.80 17.96 -3.45
CA GLU A 51 -13.85 16.92 -3.06
C GLU A 51 -13.54 15.94 -4.21
N LEU A 52 -14.25 16.03 -5.34
CA LEU A 52 -13.99 15.21 -6.51
C LEU A 52 -12.78 15.73 -7.28
N SER A 53 -11.63 15.10 -7.01
CA SER A 53 -10.36 15.38 -7.66
C SER A 53 -9.67 14.09 -8.09
N PHE A 54 -8.66 14.19 -8.96
CA PHE A 54 -7.87 13.01 -9.30
C PHE A 54 -7.06 12.54 -8.10
N GLU A 55 -6.67 13.46 -7.22
CA GLU A 55 -5.96 13.18 -5.98
C GLU A 55 -6.82 12.33 -5.03
N SER A 56 -8.10 12.69 -4.84
CA SER A 56 -9.01 11.91 -3.98
C SER A 56 -9.34 10.53 -4.57
N ILE A 57 -9.43 10.41 -5.89
CA ILE A 57 -9.55 9.12 -6.58
C ILE A 57 -8.29 8.28 -6.38
N MET A 58 -7.10 8.84 -6.65
CA MET A 58 -5.83 8.12 -6.51
C MET A 58 -5.62 7.65 -5.06
N SER A 59 -5.96 8.50 -4.08
CA SER A 59 -5.87 8.16 -2.66
C SER A 59 -6.76 6.97 -2.29
N ALA A 60 -8.02 6.98 -2.74
CA ALA A 60 -8.92 5.84 -2.53
C ALA A 60 -8.41 4.55 -3.20
N ILE A 61 -7.86 4.64 -4.41
CA ILE A 61 -7.30 3.47 -5.11
C ILE A 61 -6.10 2.91 -4.35
N LEU A 62 -5.22 3.77 -3.81
CA LEU A 62 -4.08 3.35 -3.01
C LEU A 62 -4.54 2.63 -1.73
N LYS A 63 -5.57 3.15 -1.04
CA LYS A 63 -6.17 2.48 0.12
C LYS A 63 -6.80 1.13 -0.20
N ILE A 64 -7.55 1.03 -1.31
CA ILE A 64 -8.08 -0.25 -1.81
C ILE A 64 -6.93 -1.22 -2.12
N SER A 65 -5.84 -0.73 -2.72
CA SER A 65 -4.64 -1.52 -3.00
C SER A 65 -4.00 -2.09 -1.72
N ALA A 66 -3.96 -1.30 -0.64
CA ALA A 66 -3.40 -1.74 0.64
C ALA A 66 -4.30 -2.74 1.37
N TYR A 67 -5.62 -2.54 1.36
CA TYR A 67 -6.52 -3.19 2.32
C TYR A 67 -7.62 -4.08 1.69
N ASP A 68 -7.90 -3.95 0.39
CA ASP A 68 -8.94 -4.70 -0.33
C ASP A 68 -8.48 -5.14 -1.75
N GLN A 69 -7.39 -5.92 -1.81
CA GLN A 69 -6.86 -6.45 -3.07
C GLN A 69 -7.81 -7.41 -3.79
N ASN A 70 -8.80 -7.96 -3.08
CA ASN A 70 -9.82 -8.84 -3.65
C ASN A 70 -11.00 -8.06 -4.26
N ASN A 71 -10.96 -6.73 -4.25
CA ASN A 71 -11.96 -5.90 -4.90
C ASN A 71 -12.05 -6.25 -6.38
N VAL A 72 -13.25 -6.58 -6.84
CA VAL A 72 -13.49 -7.02 -8.23
C VAL A 72 -13.06 -5.96 -9.25
N ASN A 73 -13.11 -4.68 -8.88
CA ASN A 73 -12.74 -3.57 -9.75
C ASN A 73 -11.27 -3.14 -9.56
N PHE A 74 -10.50 -3.75 -8.66
CA PHE A 74 -9.10 -3.38 -8.43
C PHE A 74 -8.24 -3.42 -9.71
N PRO A 75 -8.37 -4.42 -10.62
CA PRO A 75 -7.63 -4.39 -11.88
C PRO A 75 -7.94 -3.17 -12.76
N TYR A 76 -9.16 -2.63 -12.71
CA TYR A 76 -9.55 -1.41 -13.40
C TYR A 76 -8.97 -0.18 -12.69
N TYR A 77 -9.10 -0.10 -11.36
CA TYR A 77 -8.55 0.98 -10.55
C TYR A 77 -7.03 1.10 -10.66
N LYS A 78 -6.30 -0.03 -10.63
CA LYS A 78 -4.85 -0.05 -10.85
C LYS A 78 -4.46 0.57 -12.19
N LYS A 79 -5.19 0.27 -13.27
CA LYS A 79 -4.96 0.87 -14.60
C LYS A 79 -5.21 2.38 -14.58
N LEU A 80 -6.28 2.83 -13.92
CA LEU A 80 -6.58 4.25 -13.77
C LEU A 80 -5.48 4.99 -13.00
N LEU A 81 -5.05 4.45 -11.85
CA LEU A 81 -3.97 5.03 -11.04
C LEU A 81 -2.69 5.25 -11.86
N LEU A 82 -2.25 4.22 -12.59
CA LEU A 82 -1.04 4.29 -13.42
C LEU A 82 -1.22 5.20 -14.64
N ALA A 83 -2.42 5.34 -15.17
CA ALA A 83 -2.70 6.32 -16.23
C ALA A 83 -2.65 7.75 -15.70
N LEU A 84 -3.25 8.03 -14.54
CA LEU A 84 -3.23 9.35 -13.89
C LEU A 84 -1.81 9.78 -13.56
N ASN A 85 -1.03 8.89 -12.95
CA ASN A 85 0.36 9.13 -12.59
C ASN A 85 1.26 7.89 -12.87
N PRO A 86 1.91 7.83 -14.05
CA PRO A 86 2.79 6.72 -14.41
C PRO A 86 4.02 6.56 -13.50
N ASN A 87 4.43 7.60 -12.79
CA ASN A 87 5.60 7.59 -11.90
C ASN A 87 5.22 7.41 -10.43
N ILE A 88 3.95 7.16 -10.11
CA ILE A 88 3.45 7.11 -8.73
C ILE A 88 4.21 6.10 -7.88
N VAL A 89 4.58 4.95 -8.45
CA VAL A 89 5.33 3.90 -7.74
C VAL A 89 6.68 4.44 -7.25
N ASN A 90 7.49 5.01 -8.14
CA ASN A 90 8.80 5.55 -7.78
C ASN A 90 8.70 6.73 -6.80
N ILE A 91 7.70 7.60 -6.99
CA ILE A 91 7.44 8.73 -6.09
C ILE A 91 7.13 8.21 -4.69
N LEU A 92 6.20 7.26 -4.58
CA LEU A 92 5.77 6.73 -3.28
C LEU A 92 6.84 5.88 -2.61
N ILE A 93 7.72 5.19 -3.34
CA ILE A 93 8.90 4.54 -2.74
C ILE A 93 9.75 5.59 -2.01
N ASN A 94 10.07 6.71 -2.67
CA ASN A 94 10.87 7.77 -2.05
C ASN A 94 10.16 8.41 -0.85
N VAL A 95 8.84 8.64 -0.95
CA VAL A 95 8.06 9.15 0.18
C VAL A 95 8.05 8.16 1.35
N GLY A 96 7.83 6.88 1.08
CA GLY A 96 7.84 5.83 2.10
C GLY A 96 9.18 5.74 2.83
N LEU A 97 10.29 5.83 2.09
CA LEU A 97 11.64 5.88 2.66
C LEU A 97 11.84 7.14 3.53
N SER A 98 11.42 8.32 3.07
CA SER A 98 11.46 9.55 3.89
C SER A 98 10.67 9.38 5.19
N LYS A 99 9.52 8.72 5.15
CA LYS A 99 8.70 8.45 6.35
C LYS A 99 9.34 7.47 7.30
N ILE A 100 10.09 6.50 6.80
CA ILE A 100 10.93 5.63 7.64
C ILE A 100 12.00 6.46 8.36
N ASP A 101 12.69 7.35 7.65
CA ASP A 101 13.74 8.20 8.23
C ASP A 101 13.20 9.19 9.26
N GLU A 102 11.98 9.69 9.05
CA GLU A 102 11.25 10.55 9.99
C GLU A 102 10.69 9.78 11.21
N GLY A 103 10.70 8.44 11.18
CA GLY A 103 10.11 7.60 12.22
C GLY A 103 8.58 7.46 12.15
N ASP A 104 7.95 7.96 11.09
CA ASP A 104 6.51 7.82 10.82
C ASP A 104 6.23 6.45 10.16
N TYR A 105 6.41 5.40 10.96
CA TYR A 105 6.31 4.03 10.48
C TYR A 105 4.90 3.63 10.06
N ASN A 106 3.87 4.26 10.64
CA ASN A 106 2.48 3.97 10.29
C ASN A 106 2.17 4.44 8.85
N LEU A 107 2.55 5.67 8.51
CA LEU A 107 2.36 6.18 7.16
C LEU A 107 3.26 5.45 6.15
N ALA A 108 4.51 5.15 6.52
CA ALA A 108 5.39 4.34 5.69
C ALA A 108 4.77 2.97 5.38
N LEU A 109 4.14 2.33 6.38
CA LEU A 109 3.51 1.03 6.22
C LEU A 109 2.32 1.11 5.26
N GLU A 110 1.45 2.10 5.41
CA GLU A 110 0.32 2.31 4.51
C GLU A 110 0.79 2.50 3.05
N ILE A 111 1.86 3.28 2.85
CA ILE A 111 2.47 3.49 1.53
C ILE A 111 2.97 2.17 0.95
N PHE A 112 3.80 1.42 1.68
CA PHE A 112 4.38 0.18 1.15
C PHE A 112 3.35 -0.94 0.97
N LEU A 113 2.30 -1.02 1.79
CA LEU A 113 1.17 -1.92 1.56
C LEU A 113 0.39 -1.54 0.29
N SER A 114 0.15 -0.24 0.08
CA SER A 114 -0.48 0.26 -1.14
C SER A 114 0.34 -0.13 -2.37
N LEU A 115 1.66 0.10 -2.33
CA LEU A 115 2.58 -0.25 -3.41
C LEU A 115 2.65 -1.75 -3.64
N LYS A 116 2.67 -2.58 -2.59
CA LYS A 116 2.60 -4.03 -2.70
C LYS A 116 1.30 -4.50 -3.35
N GLY A 117 0.16 -3.82 -3.13
CA GLY A 117 -1.05 -4.14 -3.89
C GLY A 117 -0.94 -3.79 -5.38
N VAL A 118 -0.24 -2.69 -5.72
CA VAL A 118 -0.05 -2.26 -7.11
C VAL A 118 0.95 -3.17 -7.83
N GLU A 119 2.11 -3.46 -7.23
CA GLU A 119 3.19 -4.27 -7.81
C GLU A 119 3.69 -5.35 -6.84
N GLY A 120 2.84 -6.35 -6.56
CA GLY A 120 3.06 -7.30 -5.46
C GLY A 120 4.27 -8.21 -5.51
N GLU A 121 4.96 -8.29 -6.65
CA GLU A 121 6.19 -9.08 -6.83
C GLU A 121 7.41 -8.20 -7.13
N ASN A 122 7.28 -6.88 -6.98
CA ASN A 122 8.41 -5.97 -7.16
C ASN A 122 9.38 -6.12 -5.98
N GLU A 123 10.60 -6.58 -6.28
CA GLU A 123 11.66 -6.84 -5.29
C GLU A 123 11.95 -5.60 -4.43
N VAL A 124 12.03 -4.40 -5.02
CA VAL A 124 12.33 -3.16 -4.30
C VAL A 124 11.24 -2.82 -3.29
N ILE A 125 9.97 -3.00 -3.65
CA ILE A 125 8.84 -2.75 -2.75
C ILE A 125 8.84 -3.76 -1.59
N LEU A 126 8.99 -5.05 -1.90
CA LEU A 126 9.01 -6.10 -0.89
C LEU A 126 10.19 -5.95 0.06
N PHE A 127 11.38 -5.69 -0.48
CA PHE A 127 12.59 -5.50 0.32
C PHE A 127 12.46 -4.33 1.31
N ASN A 128 12.00 -3.16 0.84
CA ASN A 128 11.80 -2.02 1.73
C ASN A 128 10.67 -2.23 2.75
N LEU A 129 9.63 -2.99 2.40
CA LEU A 129 8.58 -3.36 3.35
C LEU A 129 9.11 -4.30 4.45
N ALA A 130 10.00 -5.24 4.12
CA ALA A 130 10.66 -6.10 5.12
C ALA A 130 11.50 -5.25 6.10
N LEU A 131 12.35 -4.36 5.58
CA LEU A 131 13.16 -3.46 6.40
C LEU A 131 12.31 -2.53 7.28
N LEU A 132 11.17 -2.05 6.78
CA LEU A 132 10.22 -1.27 7.57
C LEU A 132 9.70 -2.09 8.75
N TYR A 133 9.28 -3.33 8.52
CA TYR A 133 8.80 -4.20 9.60
C TYR A 133 9.87 -4.48 10.66
N GLU A 134 11.14 -4.62 10.28
CA GLU A 134 12.25 -4.71 11.25
C GLU A 134 12.36 -3.46 12.11
N LYS A 135 12.36 -2.27 11.49
CA LYS A 135 12.39 -0.98 12.23
C LYS A 135 11.18 -0.82 13.15
N MET A 136 10.00 -1.25 12.70
CA MET A 136 8.80 -1.27 13.53
C MET A 136 8.97 -2.21 14.72
N ALA A 137 9.52 -3.41 14.52
CA ALA A 137 9.76 -4.36 15.60
C ALA A 137 10.73 -3.80 16.65
N GLU A 138 11.86 -3.21 16.21
CA GLU A 138 12.80 -2.52 17.09
C GLU A 138 12.11 -1.39 17.87
N ASN A 139 11.28 -0.59 17.19
CA ASN A 139 10.55 0.49 17.84
C ASN A 139 9.55 -0.02 18.89
N PHE A 140 8.78 -1.06 18.57
CA PHE A 140 7.85 -1.68 19.50
C PHE A 140 8.56 -2.28 20.71
N LEU A 141 9.73 -2.90 20.54
CA LEU A 141 10.55 -3.38 21.66
C LEU A 141 10.99 -2.24 22.58
N ARG A 142 11.43 -1.10 22.02
CA ARG A 142 11.79 0.09 22.81
C ARG A 142 10.61 0.66 23.62
N LEU A 143 9.39 0.46 23.13
CA LEU A 143 8.14 0.88 23.78
C LEU A 143 7.53 -0.22 24.66
N GLU A 144 8.23 -1.33 24.88
CA GLU A 144 7.75 -2.50 25.66
C GLU A 144 6.48 -3.17 25.06
N GLN A 145 6.22 -2.95 23.77
CA GLN A 145 5.09 -3.51 23.02
C GLN A 145 5.49 -4.85 22.37
N HIS A 146 5.81 -5.84 23.21
CA HIS A 146 6.39 -7.11 22.74
C HIS A 146 5.54 -7.87 21.70
N MET A 147 4.21 -7.84 21.81
CA MET A 147 3.34 -8.53 20.86
C MET A 147 3.37 -7.91 19.46
N ASP A 148 3.41 -6.58 19.39
CA ASP A 148 3.50 -5.85 18.12
C ASP A 148 4.88 -6.02 17.49
N ALA A 149 5.93 -6.12 18.30
CA ALA A 149 7.27 -6.46 17.84
C ALA A 149 7.33 -7.86 17.21
N ILE A 150 6.78 -8.87 17.89
CA ILE A 150 6.71 -10.24 17.37
C ILE A 150 5.92 -10.29 16.05
N SER A 151 4.78 -9.60 16.00
CA SER A 151 3.96 -9.52 14.79
C SER A 151 4.73 -8.87 13.63
N SER A 152 5.46 -7.78 13.90
CA SER A 152 6.28 -7.10 12.90
C SER A 152 7.41 -7.98 12.38
N ASN A 153 8.14 -8.67 13.27
CA ASN A 153 9.17 -9.65 12.87
C ASN A 153 8.59 -10.79 12.04
N GLN A 154 7.41 -11.32 12.38
CA GLN A 154 6.78 -12.36 11.56
C GLN A 154 6.42 -11.84 10.15
N ASN A 155 5.97 -10.59 10.03
CA ASN A 155 5.70 -10.00 8.71
C ASN A 155 6.99 -9.81 7.90
N ALA A 156 8.08 -9.34 8.51
CA ALA A 156 9.39 -9.27 7.87
C ALA A 156 9.86 -10.65 7.38
N LEU A 157 9.76 -11.68 8.23
CA LEU A 157 10.11 -13.06 7.90
C LEU A 157 9.35 -13.57 6.67
N ASN A 158 8.02 -13.44 6.67
CA ASN A 158 7.18 -13.90 5.56
C ASN A 158 7.57 -13.22 4.23
N ILE A 159 7.99 -11.95 4.28
CA ILE A 159 8.43 -11.22 3.09
C ILE A 159 9.82 -11.66 2.66
N TYR A 160 10.76 -11.88 3.58
CA TYR A 160 12.08 -12.42 3.24
C TYR A 160 11.98 -13.81 2.62
N GLU A 161 11.14 -14.69 3.17
CA GLU A 161 10.86 -15.99 2.58
C GLU A 161 10.34 -15.84 1.15
N ARG A 162 9.42 -14.89 0.91
CA ARG A 162 8.93 -14.61 -0.45
C ARG A 162 10.05 -14.10 -1.37
N LEU A 163 10.83 -13.12 -0.93
CA LEU A 163 11.94 -12.52 -1.69
C LEU A 163 12.97 -13.57 -2.11
N LEU A 164 13.30 -14.52 -1.23
CA LEU A 164 14.25 -15.60 -1.50
C LEU A 164 13.74 -16.62 -2.54
N THR A 165 12.44 -16.59 -2.86
CA THR A 165 11.84 -17.40 -3.95
C THR A 165 11.75 -16.68 -5.29
N LEU A 166 12.10 -15.39 -5.36
CA LEU A 166 12.11 -14.66 -6.63
C LEU A 166 13.24 -15.14 -7.54
N ASP A 167 13.07 -14.97 -8.85
CA ASP A 167 14.11 -15.32 -9.82
C ASP A 167 15.29 -14.36 -9.68
N SER A 168 16.43 -14.90 -9.21
CA SER A 168 17.69 -14.16 -8.98
C SER A 168 17.55 -12.96 -8.03
N PRO A 169 17.28 -13.19 -6.73
CA PRO A 169 17.20 -12.11 -5.75
C PRO A 169 18.51 -11.33 -5.69
N ASN A 170 18.44 -10.02 -5.48
CA ASN A 170 19.62 -9.19 -5.30
C ASN A 170 20.48 -9.66 -4.11
N GLU A 171 21.81 -9.51 -4.18
CA GLU A 171 22.74 -9.83 -3.08
C GLU A 171 22.35 -9.17 -1.74
N ASN A 172 21.79 -7.96 -1.79
CA ASN A 172 21.29 -7.26 -0.61
C ASN A 172 20.14 -8.00 0.07
N VAL A 173 19.27 -8.68 -0.69
CA VAL A 173 18.19 -9.51 -0.13
C VAL A 173 18.80 -10.64 0.69
N PHE A 174 19.78 -11.36 0.15
CA PHE A 174 20.43 -12.46 0.87
C PHE A 174 21.14 -11.99 2.14
N ALA A 175 21.87 -10.88 2.07
CA ALA A 175 22.60 -10.33 3.20
C ALA A 175 21.66 -9.92 4.35
N ASN A 176 20.60 -9.17 4.05
CA ASN A 176 19.65 -8.70 5.06
C ASN A 176 18.78 -9.84 5.60
N ALA A 177 18.28 -10.74 4.75
CA ALA A 177 17.53 -11.91 5.20
C ALA A 177 18.37 -12.79 6.14
N GLY A 178 19.64 -13.02 5.80
CA GLY A 178 20.56 -13.79 6.64
C GLY A 178 20.80 -13.13 8.00
N PHE A 179 21.06 -11.82 8.01
CA PHE A 179 21.22 -11.06 9.27
C PHE A 179 19.96 -11.07 10.13
N PHE A 180 18.80 -10.84 9.51
CA PHE A 180 17.50 -10.86 10.16
C PHE A 180 17.24 -12.22 10.84
N LEU A 181 17.43 -13.32 10.10
CA LEU A 181 17.25 -14.68 10.62
C LEU A 181 18.17 -14.96 11.80
N LEU A 182 19.47 -14.65 11.70
CA LEU A 182 20.42 -14.85 12.80
C LEU A 182 20.05 -14.07 14.06
N SER A 183 19.50 -12.88 13.91
CA SER A 183 19.14 -12.00 15.02
C SER A 183 17.85 -12.41 15.74
N ASN A 184 17.01 -13.25 15.10
CA ASN A 184 15.69 -13.65 15.59
C ASN A 184 15.57 -15.15 15.95
N ILE A 185 16.69 -15.88 16.06
CA ILE A 185 16.72 -17.33 16.40
C ILE A 185 16.65 -17.62 17.93
N ASN A 186 16.47 -16.61 18.78
CA ASN A 186 16.47 -16.79 20.26
C ASN A 186 15.08 -17.04 20.85
#